data_AF-F7XN29-F1
#
_entry.id   AF-F7XN29-F1
#
_cell.length_a   1.000
_cell.length_b   1.000
_cell.length_c   1.000
_cell.angle_alpha   90.00
_cell.angle_beta   90.00
_cell.angle_gamma   90.00
#
_symmetry.space_group_name_H-M   'P 1'
#
loop_
_entity.id
_entity.type
_entity.pdbx_description
1 polymer ?
#
loop_
_entity_poly.entity_id
_entity_poly.type
_entity_poly.pdbx_seq_one_letter_code
_entity_poly.pdbx_strand_id
1 'polypeptide(L)'
;MADIDIKRGYEILPDNSIKFGIRVTNNTVTTISEVETILDYSEELFKLEGVKIKRLGQLPPKSERTAIFILKPLTCIHNEKITATVLYKDSKWELNVEKMKSKCVDCVCPFLKEKQLSRKHFIEKNSHGKSLKQYLYFKGISTSHLISLLNDVCANRLYKIEEFEFNDGIMVYYSAESISDNVDYLLTVFVKNIDDLCVVYFKAASNKEHGLSGFLSEISSELNQVVSTVKSAQEISFVKKENIINIKDSVIQRTNFNNNQDVSNLCIEDSVIQNTHFSSTKPSNSIDNEYTSPFESIESENSGTNSEYFSEKKRANNFDNKKTFFSIFFLLVIILSMVPLFETTYEVKKPIYTTETYISTEPQEKIETYIEQEPYEVLEQDSRTIVDEKRTVRPGYYLYFKRYIDSDSKVKNTITGKIVETAGYDINFFVFDETNFKNWASGSSSSRYVSATRVSSHNFQFTPKQSGNYYFVLDNRYSWFTNKVPEITVEWKYEHILTKYRDVERERTIIEYVDVEKEREVTKYVAVQDKKKANLIELLVAHDW
;
A
#
# COMPACT_ATOMS: atom_id res chain seq x y z
N MET A 1 -6.28 -11.95 -24.89
CA MET A 1 -6.14 -11.20 -23.63
C MET A 1 -7.54 -10.80 -23.18
N ALA A 2 -7.80 -10.68 -21.87
CA ALA A 2 -9.09 -10.15 -21.42
C ALA A 2 -9.23 -8.69 -21.87
N ASP A 3 -10.42 -8.31 -22.34
CA ASP A 3 -10.70 -6.96 -22.86
C ASP A 3 -10.55 -5.87 -21.79
N ILE A 4 -10.76 -6.24 -20.54
CA ILE A 4 -10.55 -5.39 -19.37
C ILE A 4 -9.59 -6.04 -18.36
N ASP A 5 -8.87 -5.20 -17.61
CA ASP A 5 -8.14 -5.60 -16.40
C ASP A 5 -8.88 -5.10 -15.15
N ILE A 6 -8.97 -5.95 -14.13
CA ILE A 6 -9.67 -5.66 -12.88
C ILE A 6 -8.70 -5.77 -11.71
N LYS A 7 -8.38 -4.63 -11.11
CA LYS A 7 -7.56 -4.51 -9.89
C LYS A 7 -8.44 -4.17 -8.70
N ARG A 8 -7.99 -4.58 -7.51
CA ARG A 8 -8.75 -4.43 -6.26
C ARG A 8 -7.85 -4.16 -5.07
N GLY A 9 -8.34 -3.35 -4.14
CA GLY A 9 -7.67 -3.02 -2.89
C GLY A 9 -8.67 -2.55 -1.85
N TYR A 10 -8.24 -2.47 -0.60
CA TYR A 10 -9.05 -1.90 0.47
C TYR A 10 -8.19 -1.11 1.44
N GLU A 11 -8.85 -0.19 2.13
CA GLU A 11 -8.31 0.64 3.20
C GLU A 11 -9.27 0.53 4.40
N ILE A 12 -8.73 0.38 5.61
CA ILE A 12 -9.53 0.42 6.84
C ILE A 12 -9.58 1.89 7.29
N LEU A 13 -10.79 2.44 7.39
CA LEU A 13 -11.04 3.80 7.81
C LEU A 13 -10.99 3.94 9.35
N PRO A 14 -10.87 5.16 9.90
CA PRO A 14 -10.79 5.38 11.35
C PRO A 14 -11.99 4.87 12.15
N ASP A 15 -13.19 4.85 11.54
CA ASP A 15 -14.40 4.28 12.12
C ASP A 15 -14.50 2.75 11.94
N ASN A 16 -13.41 2.13 11.49
CA ASN A 16 -13.26 0.73 11.12
C ASN A 16 -14.11 0.26 9.93
N SER A 17 -14.71 1.19 9.18
CA SER A 17 -15.31 0.87 7.90
C SER A 17 -14.22 0.48 6.90
N ILE A 18 -14.54 -0.42 5.97
CA ILE A 18 -13.63 -0.85 4.91
C ILE A 18 -14.00 -0.11 3.63
N LYS A 19 -13.09 0.74 3.17
CA LYS A 19 -13.18 1.38 1.85
C LYS A 19 -12.60 0.43 0.80
N PHE A 20 -13.48 -0.31 0.14
CA PHE A 20 -13.13 -1.29 -0.88
C PHE A 20 -13.17 -0.65 -2.28
N GLY A 21 -12.04 -0.65 -2.96
CA GLY A 21 -11.88 -0.07 -4.29
C GLY A 21 -11.71 -1.14 -5.38
N ILE A 22 -12.49 -1.04 -6.45
CA ILE A 22 -12.40 -1.89 -7.63
C ILE A 22 -12.07 -1.02 -8.83
N ARG A 23 -10.87 -1.18 -9.38
CA ARG A 23 -10.38 -0.45 -10.54
C ARG A 23 -10.56 -1.30 -11.80
N VAL A 24 -11.24 -0.74 -12.78
CA VAL A 24 -11.47 -1.33 -14.10
C VAL A 24 -10.68 -0.54 -15.14
N THR A 25 -9.82 -1.22 -15.88
CA THR A 25 -9.00 -0.64 -16.96
C THR A 25 -9.42 -1.25 -18.30
N ASN A 26 -9.75 -0.40 -19.27
CA ASN A 26 -10.07 -0.84 -20.63
C ASN A 26 -8.77 -1.06 -21.43
N ASN A 27 -8.45 -2.31 -21.74
CA ASN A 27 -7.25 -2.67 -22.51
C ASN A 27 -7.50 -2.77 -24.03
N THR A 28 -8.75 -2.60 -24.46
CA THR A 28 -9.10 -2.62 -25.88
C THR A 28 -8.71 -1.32 -26.58
N VAL A 29 -8.79 -1.33 -27.91
CA VAL A 29 -8.58 -0.15 -28.77
C VAL A 29 -9.87 0.65 -29.00
N THR A 30 -11.01 0.20 -28.47
CA THR A 30 -12.32 0.87 -28.61
C THR A 30 -12.89 1.29 -27.26
N THR A 31 -13.85 2.22 -27.28
CA THR A 31 -14.57 2.63 -26.06
C THR A 31 -15.55 1.54 -25.66
N ILE A 32 -15.56 1.17 -24.38
CA ILE A 32 -16.62 0.33 -23.79
C ILE A 32 -17.63 1.21 -23.06
N SER A 33 -18.90 0.81 -23.11
CA SER A 33 -20.04 1.58 -22.61
C SER A 33 -20.77 0.85 -21.48
N GLU A 34 -21.58 1.60 -20.73
CA GLU A 34 -22.41 1.06 -19.63
C GLU A 34 -21.62 0.19 -18.65
N VAL A 35 -20.40 0.61 -18.28
CA VAL A 35 -19.58 -0.14 -17.33
C VAL A 35 -20.20 -0.03 -15.95
N GLU A 36 -20.56 -1.18 -15.37
CA GLU A 36 -21.13 -1.30 -14.03
C GLU A 36 -20.34 -2.30 -13.19
N THR A 37 -20.18 -2.03 -11.90
CA THR A 37 -19.56 -2.96 -10.94
C THR A 37 -20.59 -3.35 -9.88
N ILE A 38 -20.81 -4.64 -9.72
CA ILE A 38 -21.72 -5.24 -8.73
C ILE A 38 -20.86 -5.90 -7.66
N LEU A 39 -20.87 -5.36 -6.45
CA LEU A 39 -20.12 -5.92 -5.32
C LEU A 39 -20.85 -7.16 -4.78
N ASP A 40 -20.11 -8.21 -4.46
CA ASP A 40 -20.63 -9.40 -3.79
C ASP A 40 -19.86 -9.66 -2.49
N TYR A 41 -20.60 -9.66 -1.38
CA TYR A 41 -20.08 -9.68 -0.02
C TYR A 41 -21.10 -10.34 0.93
N SER A 42 -20.64 -10.81 2.09
CA SER A 42 -21.53 -11.37 3.12
C SER A 42 -22.30 -10.28 3.87
N GLU A 43 -23.61 -10.17 3.64
CA GLU A 43 -24.51 -9.22 4.32
C GLU A 43 -24.66 -9.52 5.82
N GLU A 44 -24.32 -10.73 6.27
CA GLU A 44 -24.27 -11.10 7.69
C GLU A 44 -23.05 -10.50 8.40
N LEU A 45 -21.96 -10.27 7.66
CA LEU A 45 -20.70 -9.76 8.18
C LEU A 45 -20.52 -8.26 7.94
N PHE A 46 -21.17 -7.70 6.92
CA PHE A 46 -21.04 -6.30 6.54
C PHE A 46 -22.38 -5.61 6.31
N LYS A 47 -22.44 -4.35 6.71
CA LYS A 47 -23.43 -3.38 6.26
C LYS A 47 -22.81 -2.48 5.20
N LEU A 48 -23.30 -2.54 3.96
CA LEU A 48 -22.85 -1.65 2.90
C LEU A 48 -23.46 -0.26 3.07
N GLU A 49 -22.63 0.79 2.96
CA GLU A 49 -23.10 2.16 2.84
C GLU A 49 -23.31 2.53 1.37
N GLY A 50 -24.58 2.79 1.02
CA GLY A 50 -24.99 3.14 -0.33
C GLY A 50 -25.51 1.94 -1.12
N VAL A 51 -25.14 1.88 -2.41
CA VAL A 51 -25.70 0.91 -3.37
C VAL A 51 -24.69 -0.17 -3.75
N LYS A 52 -25.17 -1.41 -3.91
CA LYS A 52 -24.39 -2.59 -4.33
C LYS A 52 -23.85 -2.47 -5.76
N ILE A 53 -24.47 -1.63 -6.59
CA ILE A 53 -24.12 -1.41 -8.00
C ILE A 53 -23.56 0.00 -8.17
N LYS A 54 -22.35 0.11 -8.73
CA LYS A 54 -21.72 1.38 -9.09
C LYS A 54 -21.55 1.48 -10.60
N ARG A 55 -22.12 2.55 -11.18
CA ARG A 55 -21.97 2.88 -12.60
C ARG A 55 -20.69 3.68 -12.83
N LEU A 56 -19.82 3.19 -13.71
CA LEU A 56 -18.58 3.85 -14.12
C LEU A 56 -18.73 4.58 -15.46
N GLY A 57 -19.80 4.32 -16.21
CA GLY A 57 -20.12 5.00 -17.46
C GLY A 57 -19.32 4.47 -18.65
N GLN A 58 -18.84 5.35 -19.50
CA GLN A 58 -18.00 5.00 -20.65
C GLN A 58 -16.52 5.03 -20.27
N LEU A 59 -15.77 4.02 -20.72
CA LEU A 59 -14.32 3.92 -20.55
C LEU A 59 -13.63 3.93 -21.92
N PRO A 60 -12.97 5.05 -22.31
CA PRO A 60 -12.13 5.12 -23.50
C PRO A 60 -11.00 4.06 -23.50
N PRO A 61 -10.38 3.80 -24.66
CA PRO A 61 -9.20 2.94 -24.76
C PRO A 61 -8.10 3.36 -23.78
N LYS A 62 -7.47 2.38 -23.11
CA LYS A 62 -6.38 2.58 -22.13
C LYS A 62 -6.72 3.48 -20.93
N SER A 63 -8.00 3.72 -20.68
CA SER A 63 -8.46 4.49 -19.51
C SER A 63 -8.85 3.58 -18.35
N GLU A 64 -8.85 4.14 -17.14
CA GLU A 64 -9.26 3.44 -15.92
C GLU A 64 -10.30 4.23 -15.11
N ARG A 65 -11.20 3.51 -14.44
CA ARG A 65 -12.17 4.06 -13.48
C ARG A 65 -12.20 3.17 -12.24
N THR A 66 -12.50 3.76 -11.07
CA THR A 66 -12.57 3.01 -9.81
C THR A 66 -13.96 3.13 -9.19
N ALA A 67 -14.61 1.99 -8.94
CA ALA A 67 -15.79 1.89 -8.09
C ALA A 67 -15.35 1.80 -6.63
N ILE A 68 -15.94 2.63 -5.76
CA ILE A 68 -15.64 2.66 -4.32
C ILE A 68 -16.89 2.24 -3.54
N PHE A 69 -16.71 1.31 -2.62
CA PHE A 69 -17.73 0.79 -1.70
C PHE A 69 -17.24 0.97 -0.27
N ILE A 70 -18.13 1.35 0.65
CA ILE A 70 -17.83 1.46 2.09
C ILE A 70 -18.59 0.35 2.81
N LEU A 71 -17.87 -0.58 3.40
CA LEU A 71 -18.43 -1.73 4.11
C LEU A 71 -18.21 -1.55 5.60
N LYS A 72 -19.28 -1.51 6.39
CA LYS A 72 -19.23 -1.46 7.85
C LYS A 72 -19.27 -2.87 8.42
N PRO A 73 -18.19 -3.37 9.04
CA PRO A 73 -18.21 -4.65 9.73
C PRO A 73 -19.30 -4.71 10.80
N LEU A 74 -20.07 -5.78 10.82
CA LEU A 74 -21.06 -6.06 11.86
C LEU A 74 -20.45 -6.92 12.98
N THR A 75 -19.48 -7.76 12.64
CA THR A 75 -18.79 -8.69 13.53
C THR A 75 -17.31 -8.78 13.15
N CYS A 76 -16.55 -9.61 13.86
CA CYS A 76 -15.17 -9.91 13.49
C CYS A 76 -15.07 -10.60 12.14
N ILE A 77 -14.21 -10.08 11.27
CA ILE A 77 -14.03 -10.59 9.91
C ILE A 77 -12.66 -11.23 9.82
N HIS A 78 -12.64 -12.54 9.59
CA HIS A 78 -11.41 -13.30 9.43
C HIS A 78 -11.41 -13.98 8.07
N ASN A 79 -10.45 -13.60 7.22
CA ASN A 79 -10.23 -14.20 5.91
C ASN A 79 -11.47 -14.24 5.00
N GLU A 80 -12.31 -13.20 5.09
CA GLU A 80 -13.56 -13.14 4.32
C GLU A 80 -13.28 -12.75 2.87
N LYS A 81 -13.94 -13.42 1.94
CA LYS A 81 -13.69 -13.26 0.50
C LYS A 81 -14.73 -12.34 -0.12
N ILE A 82 -14.30 -11.14 -0.47
CA ILE A 82 -15.12 -10.20 -1.24
C ILE A 82 -14.89 -10.45 -2.72
N THR A 83 -15.97 -10.55 -3.49
CA THR A 83 -15.93 -10.69 -4.95
C THR A 83 -16.73 -9.57 -5.62
N ALA A 84 -16.67 -9.50 -6.94
CA ALA A 84 -17.45 -8.53 -7.71
C ALA A 84 -17.62 -9.02 -9.14
N THR A 85 -18.68 -8.55 -9.79
CA THR A 85 -18.94 -8.76 -11.21
C THR A 85 -18.93 -7.41 -11.92
N VAL A 86 -18.20 -7.32 -13.04
CA VAL A 86 -18.15 -6.15 -13.91
C VAL A 86 -18.96 -6.46 -15.17
N LEU A 87 -19.96 -5.61 -15.44
CA LEU A 87 -20.78 -5.66 -16.65
C LEU A 87 -20.35 -4.52 -17.57
N TYR A 88 -20.25 -4.75 -18.87
CA TYR A 88 -20.00 -3.68 -19.84
C TYR A 88 -20.50 -4.08 -21.24
N LYS A 89 -20.77 -3.09 -22.08
CA LYS A 89 -21.04 -3.28 -23.51
C LYS A 89 -19.82 -2.92 -24.33
N ASP A 90 -19.42 -3.80 -25.23
CA ASP A 90 -18.31 -3.54 -26.14
C ASP A 90 -18.71 -2.58 -27.28
N SER A 91 -17.80 -2.35 -28.23
CA SER A 91 -18.09 -1.51 -29.42
C SER A 91 -19.13 -2.11 -30.37
N LYS A 92 -19.51 -3.38 -30.22
CA LYS A 92 -20.58 -4.06 -30.96
C LYS A 92 -21.90 -4.06 -30.20
N TRP A 93 -21.97 -3.39 -29.04
CA TRP A 93 -23.11 -3.40 -28.12
C TRP A 93 -23.41 -4.77 -27.51
N GLU A 94 -22.45 -5.70 -27.53
CA GLU A 94 -22.57 -7.01 -26.87
C GLU A 94 -22.27 -6.88 -25.37
N LEU A 95 -23.18 -7.38 -24.54
CA LEU A 95 -23.01 -7.37 -23.08
C LEU A 95 -22.00 -8.44 -22.66
N ASN A 96 -20.94 -7.99 -22.01
CA ASN A 96 -19.89 -8.82 -21.45
C ASN A 96 -19.96 -8.83 -19.93
N VAL A 97 -19.58 -9.97 -19.33
CA VAL A 97 -19.63 -10.21 -17.89
C VAL A 97 -18.29 -10.76 -17.44
N GLU A 98 -17.58 -9.99 -16.62
CA GLU A 98 -16.28 -10.38 -16.10
C GLU A 98 -16.29 -10.47 -14.57
N LYS A 99 -15.78 -11.59 -14.05
CA LYS A 99 -15.75 -11.84 -12.61
C LYS A 99 -14.40 -11.44 -12.03
N MET A 100 -14.43 -10.57 -11.03
CA MET A 100 -13.26 -10.22 -10.25
C MET A 100 -12.77 -11.43 -9.44
N LYS A 101 -11.46 -11.70 -9.46
CA LYS A 101 -10.84 -12.64 -8.53
C LYS A 101 -11.11 -12.20 -7.09
N SER A 102 -11.54 -13.13 -6.24
CA SER A 102 -11.80 -12.82 -4.83
C SER A 102 -10.63 -12.10 -4.15
N LYS A 103 -10.94 -11.19 -3.24
CA LYS A 103 -9.98 -10.53 -2.37
C LYS A 103 -10.31 -10.90 -0.94
N CYS A 104 -9.33 -11.51 -0.27
CA CYS A 104 -9.38 -11.73 1.16
C CYS A 104 -9.30 -10.37 1.87
N VAL A 105 -10.24 -10.14 2.76
CA VAL A 105 -10.29 -9.04 3.72
C VAL A 105 -10.17 -9.65 5.10
N ASP A 106 -9.16 -9.20 5.84
CA ASP A 106 -8.93 -9.59 7.21
C ASP A 106 -8.94 -8.30 8.03
N CYS A 107 -9.88 -8.19 8.95
CA CYS A 107 -10.00 -7.04 9.83
C CYS A 107 -9.62 -7.51 11.22
N VAL A 108 -8.54 -6.94 11.77
CA VAL A 108 -8.08 -7.30 13.11
C VAL A 108 -9.15 -6.86 14.10
N CYS A 109 -9.80 -7.85 14.71
CA CYS A 109 -10.76 -7.66 15.77
C CYS A 109 -10.06 -7.49 17.12
N PRO A 110 -10.65 -6.76 18.08
CA PRO A 110 -12.02 -6.22 18.14
C PRO A 110 -12.19 -4.79 17.62
N PHE A 111 -13.38 -4.46 17.10
CA PHE A 111 -13.78 -3.07 16.85
C PHE A 111 -14.17 -2.40 18.15
N LEU A 112 -13.31 -1.50 18.61
CA LEU A 112 -13.44 -0.87 19.92
C LEU A 112 -14.08 0.51 19.81
N LYS A 113 -14.99 0.80 20.73
CA LYS A 113 -15.39 2.16 21.08
C LYS A 113 -14.95 2.45 22.50
N GLU A 114 -14.70 3.72 22.77
CA GLU A 114 -14.41 4.19 24.11
C GLU A 114 -15.53 3.80 25.08
N LYS A 115 -15.14 3.30 26.26
CA LYS A 115 -16.08 3.04 27.34
C LYS A 115 -15.55 3.61 28.63
N GLN A 116 -16.28 4.57 29.18
CA GLN A 116 -15.95 5.13 30.48
C GLN A 116 -16.15 4.08 31.58
N LEU A 117 -15.09 3.80 32.33
CA LEU A 117 -15.13 2.95 33.53
C LEU A 117 -14.57 3.71 34.73
N SER A 118 -15.12 3.43 35.91
CA SER A 118 -14.47 3.84 37.15
C SER A 118 -13.24 2.96 37.42
N ARG A 119 -12.23 3.51 38.10
CA ARG A 119 -11.03 2.76 38.52
C ARG A 119 -11.38 1.46 39.25
N LYS A 120 -12.36 1.51 40.17
CA LYS A 120 -12.81 0.34 40.94
C LYS A 120 -13.31 -0.77 40.01
N HIS A 121 -14.19 -0.44 39.06
CA HIS A 121 -14.72 -1.43 38.11
C HIS A 121 -13.63 -1.93 37.17
N PHE A 122 -12.67 -1.09 36.77
CA PHE A 122 -11.54 -1.51 35.95
C PHE A 122 -10.70 -2.59 36.65
N ILE A 123 -10.30 -2.33 37.90
CA ILE A 123 -9.49 -3.27 38.70
C ILE A 123 -10.25 -4.60 38.89
N GLU A 124 -11.54 -4.52 39.24
CA GLU A 124 -12.40 -5.69 39.41
C GLU A 124 -12.52 -6.53 38.14
N LYS A 125 -12.78 -5.91 36.98
CA LYS A 125 -12.87 -6.66 35.71
C LYS A 125 -11.52 -7.20 35.25
N ASN A 126 -10.44 -6.43 35.42
CA ASN A 126 -9.07 -6.82 35.06
C ASN A 126 -8.51 -7.97 35.94
N SER A 127 -9.05 -8.19 37.14
CA SER A 127 -8.66 -9.32 38.00
C SER A 127 -9.37 -10.63 37.67
N HIS A 128 -10.57 -10.57 37.07
CA HIS A 128 -11.39 -11.75 36.76
C HIS A 128 -11.35 -12.16 35.28
N GLY A 129 -10.96 -11.25 34.38
CA GLY A 129 -10.86 -11.54 32.94
C GLY A 129 -9.69 -12.43 32.54
N LYS A 130 -9.78 -13.01 31.35
CA LYS A 130 -8.61 -13.58 30.65
C LYS A 130 -7.65 -12.46 30.34
N SER A 131 -6.35 -12.71 30.44
CA SER A 131 -5.35 -11.67 30.22
C SER A 131 -4.17 -12.15 29.39
N LEU A 132 -3.68 -11.27 28.52
CA LEU A 132 -2.46 -11.43 27.73
C LEU A 132 -1.44 -10.37 28.12
N LYS A 133 -0.16 -10.69 28.04
CA LYS A 133 0.94 -9.81 28.42
C LYS A 133 1.94 -9.69 27.27
N GLN A 134 2.45 -8.48 27.03
CA GLN A 134 3.47 -8.21 26.02
C GLN A 134 4.45 -7.15 26.52
N TYR A 135 5.68 -7.21 26.06
CA TYR A 135 6.73 -6.24 26.38
C TYR A 135 7.26 -5.62 25.09
N LEU A 136 7.52 -4.31 25.11
CA LEU A 136 8.26 -3.60 24.07
C LEU A 136 9.45 -2.87 24.69
N TYR A 137 10.48 -2.64 23.87
CA TYR A 137 11.73 -2.04 24.28
C TYR A 137 12.11 -0.94 23.29
N PHE A 138 12.30 0.27 23.79
CA PHE A 138 12.63 1.43 22.98
C PHE A 138 13.85 2.14 23.53
N LYS A 139 14.93 2.17 22.75
CA LYS A 139 16.13 2.94 23.09
C LYS A 139 15.96 4.43 22.76
N GLY A 140 16.41 5.33 23.63
CA GLY A 140 16.52 6.76 23.31
C GLY A 140 15.21 7.54 23.27
N ILE A 141 14.12 7.01 23.84
CA ILE A 141 12.85 7.73 24.04
C ILE A 141 12.57 7.86 25.53
N SER A 142 12.17 9.05 25.99
CA SER A 142 11.79 9.24 27.40
C SER A 142 10.45 8.58 27.70
N THR A 143 10.22 8.22 28.96
CA THR A 143 8.94 7.66 29.44
C THR A 143 7.77 8.59 29.14
N SER A 144 7.91 9.89 29.41
CA SER A 144 6.87 10.89 29.16
C SER A 144 6.51 11.03 27.69
N HIS A 145 7.51 11.03 26.79
CA HIS A 145 7.26 11.12 25.35
C HIS A 145 6.57 9.85 24.86
N LEU A 146 6.99 8.68 25.33
CA LEU A 146 6.36 7.42 24.95
C LEU A 146 4.91 7.31 25.44
N ILE A 147 4.60 7.84 26.63
CA ILE A 147 3.23 7.95 27.14
C ILE A 147 2.39 8.89 26.25
N SER A 148 2.96 10.01 25.77
CA SER A 148 2.27 10.88 24.81
C SER A 148 1.90 10.13 23.54
N LEU A 149 2.87 9.44 22.92
CA LEU A 149 2.64 8.66 21.69
C LEU A 149 1.62 7.54 21.92
N LEU A 150 1.65 6.91 23.09
CA LEU A 150 0.67 5.90 23.47
C LEU A 150 -0.74 6.48 23.61
N ASN A 151 -0.88 7.67 24.22
CA ASN A 151 -2.17 8.35 24.29
C ASN A 151 -2.69 8.64 22.88
N ASP A 152 -1.83 9.10 21.96
CA ASP A 152 -2.20 9.39 20.57
C ASP A 152 -2.67 8.12 19.83
N VAL A 153 -1.97 7.01 20.01
CA VAL A 153 -2.35 5.68 19.47
C VAL A 153 -3.71 5.23 20.03
N CYS A 154 -3.95 5.44 21.32
CA CYS A 154 -5.16 4.98 21.99
C CYS A 154 -6.38 5.90 21.83
N ALA A 155 -6.17 7.18 21.49
CA ALA A 155 -7.17 8.25 21.59
C ALA A 155 -8.44 8.03 20.76
N ASN A 156 -8.40 7.23 19.70
CA ASN A 156 -9.57 7.01 18.84
C ASN A 156 -10.41 5.79 19.24
N ARG A 157 -9.91 4.95 20.14
CA ARG A 157 -10.48 3.61 20.40
C ARG A 157 -10.65 3.30 21.88
N LEU A 158 -9.82 3.89 22.74
CA LEU A 158 -9.77 3.58 24.15
C LEU A 158 -9.96 4.82 25.01
N TYR A 159 -10.83 4.69 26.02
CA TYR A 159 -11.01 5.72 27.03
C TYR A 159 -9.88 5.62 28.06
N LYS A 160 -9.11 6.70 28.24
CA LYS A 160 -8.12 6.80 29.30
C LYS A 160 -8.80 7.00 30.66
N ILE A 161 -8.64 6.03 31.54
CA ILE A 161 -9.28 6.05 32.87
C ILE A 161 -8.46 6.89 33.85
N GLU A 162 -7.17 6.55 34.00
CA GLU A 162 -6.29 7.16 35.02
C GLU A 162 -4.82 6.92 34.65
N GLU A 163 -3.96 7.82 35.11
CA GLU A 163 -2.50 7.75 34.97
C GLU A 163 -1.85 7.92 36.34
N PHE A 164 -0.84 7.09 36.64
CA PHE A 164 -0.11 7.10 37.89
C PHE A 164 1.38 7.19 37.63
N GLU A 165 2.04 8.10 38.34
CA GLU A 165 3.49 8.16 38.39
C GLU A 165 4.00 7.37 39.60
N PHE A 166 4.96 6.49 39.36
CA PHE A 166 5.72 5.75 40.34
C PHE A 166 7.18 6.23 40.29
N ASN A 167 7.95 5.94 41.34
CA ASN A 167 9.36 6.36 41.42
C ASN A 167 10.21 5.92 40.22
N ASP A 168 9.82 4.84 39.53
CA ASP A 168 10.56 4.27 38.40
C ASP A 168 9.77 4.22 37.08
N GLY A 169 8.54 4.75 37.00
CA GLY A 169 7.75 4.66 35.77
C GLY A 169 6.34 5.24 35.84
N ILE A 170 5.61 5.16 34.74
CA ILE A 170 4.25 5.67 34.57
C ILE A 170 3.32 4.50 34.24
N MET A 171 2.19 4.39 34.93
CA MET A 171 1.15 3.41 34.65
C MET A 171 -0.10 4.10 34.12
N VAL A 172 -0.69 3.57 33.06
CA VAL A 172 -1.93 4.08 32.46
C VAL A 172 -2.95 2.97 32.32
N TYR A 173 -4.21 3.27 32.66
CA TYR A 173 -5.35 2.39 32.45
C TYR A 173 -6.24 2.91 31.34
N TYR A 174 -6.60 2.01 30.43
CA TYR A 174 -7.50 2.27 29.32
C TYR A 174 -8.64 1.26 29.28
N SER A 175 -9.84 1.70 28.90
CA SER A 175 -10.99 0.83 28.67
C SER A 175 -11.68 1.09 27.35
N ALA A 176 -12.16 0.02 26.76
CA ALA A 176 -13.03 0.04 25.60
C ALA A 176 -14.07 -1.06 25.70
N GLU A 177 -15.07 -0.95 24.83
CA GLU A 177 -16.07 -1.97 24.60
C GLU A 177 -16.11 -2.31 23.12
N SER A 178 -16.21 -3.60 22.83
CA SER A 178 -16.44 -4.06 21.47
C SER A 178 -17.84 -3.68 21.02
N ILE A 179 -17.92 -3.09 19.83
CA ILE A 179 -19.17 -2.60 19.24
C ILE A 179 -20.15 -3.73 18.96
N SER A 180 -19.66 -4.92 18.59
CA SER A 180 -20.49 -6.03 18.12
C SER A 180 -21.10 -6.87 19.24
N ASP A 181 -20.38 -7.05 20.35
CA ASP A 181 -20.74 -8.02 21.38
C ASP A 181 -20.71 -7.47 22.81
N ASN A 182 -20.55 -6.15 22.98
CA ASN A 182 -20.52 -5.45 24.27
C ASN A 182 -19.52 -6.06 25.27
N VAL A 183 -18.40 -6.55 24.74
CA VAL A 183 -17.30 -7.14 25.52
C VAL A 183 -16.33 -6.04 25.93
N ASP A 184 -15.96 -6.01 27.21
CA ASP A 184 -14.99 -5.05 27.69
C ASP A 184 -13.56 -5.50 27.32
N TYR A 185 -12.79 -4.55 26.80
CA TYR A 185 -11.36 -4.69 26.58
C TYR A 185 -10.63 -3.66 27.45
N LEU A 186 -9.75 -4.17 28.30
CA LEU A 186 -9.04 -3.41 29.31
C LEU A 186 -7.55 -3.48 28.99
N LEU A 187 -6.87 -2.34 28.99
CA LEU A 187 -5.43 -2.27 28.78
C LEU A 187 -4.77 -1.58 29.96
N THR A 188 -3.86 -2.31 30.61
CA THR A 188 -2.92 -1.76 31.58
C THR A 188 -1.58 -1.58 30.89
N VAL A 189 -1.05 -0.37 30.91
CA VAL A 189 0.28 -0.07 30.38
C VAL A 189 1.16 0.42 31.51
N PHE A 190 2.37 -0.12 31.63
CA PHE A 190 3.39 0.37 32.54
C PHE A 190 4.66 0.66 31.76
N VAL A 191 5.10 1.92 31.80
CA VAL A 191 6.26 2.42 31.07
C VAL A 191 7.32 2.81 32.09
N LYS A 192 8.49 2.19 32.03
CA LYS A 192 9.61 2.55 32.90
C LYS A 192 10.90 2.71 32.12
N ASN A 193 11.84 3.46 32.67
CA ASN A 193 13.19 3.53 32.12
C ASN A 193 14.13 2.63 32.91
N ILE A 194 14.90 1.81 32.22
CA ILE A 194 16.02 1.05 32.79
C ILE A 194 17.25 1.49 32.01
N ASP A 195 18.10 2.29 32.65
CA ASP A 195 19.25 2.94 32.03
C ASP A 195 18.86 3.84 30.84
N ASP A 196 19.23 3.45 29.62
CA ASP A 196 18.89 4.14 28.36
C ASP A 196 17.75 3.45 27.58
N LEU A 197 17.12 2.44 28.19
CA LEU A 197 16.08 1.62 27.58
C LEU A 197 14.72 1.85 28.24
N CYS A 198 13.79 2.40 27.47
CA CYS A 198 12.40 2.52 27.87
C CYS A 198 11.69 1.18 27.63
N VAL A 199 11.16 0.59 28.70
CA VAL A 199 10.43 -0.68 28.68
C VAL A 199 8.95 -0.42 28.85
N VAL A 200 8.15 -0.91 27.89
CA VAL A 200 6.68 -0.87 27.96
C VAL A 200 6.17 -2.26 28.28
N TYR A 201 5.45 -2.37 29.38
CA TYR A 201 4.70 -3.56 29.76
C TYR A 201 3.22 -3.35 29.44
N PHE A 202 2.69 -4.17 28.55
CA PHE A 202 1.27 -4.25 28.28
C PHE A 202 0.65 -5.45 28.98
N LYS A 203 -0.51 -5.24 29.60
CA LYS A 203 -1.45 -6.29 30.00
C LYS A 203 -2.83 -5.96 29.45
N ALA A 204 -3.27 -6.72 28.45
CA ALA A 204 -4.63 -6.69 27.95
C ALA A 204 -5.49 -7.68 28.74
N ALA A 205 -6.72 -7.32 29.06
CA ALA A 205 -7.68 -8.20 29.72
C ALA A 205 -9.10 -8.04 29.15
N SER A 206 -9.84 -9.13 29.10
CA SER A 206 -11.23 -9.16 28.65
C SER A 206 -11.97 -10.34 29.29
N ASN A 207 -13.31 -10.26 29.36
CA ASN A 207 -14.15 -11.40 29.74
C ASN A 207 -14.24 -12.46 28.63
N LYS A 208 -13.77 -12.18 27.42
CA LYS A 208 -13.58 -13.18 26.35
C LYS A 208 -12.11 -13.32 25.98
N GLU A 209 -11.71 -14.55 25.66
CA GLU A 209 -10.35 -14.83 25.19
C GLU A 209 -10.15 -14.41 23.72
N HIS A 210 -11.21 -14.49 22.93
CA HIS A 210 -11.22 -14.11 21.52
C HIS A 210 -10.91 -12.62 21.31
N GLY A 211 -10.03 -12.31 20.35
CA GLY A 211 -9.66 -10.93 20.00
C GLY A 211 -8.63 -10.29 20.94
N LEU A 212 -8.31 -10.86 22.11
CA LEU A 212 -7.30 -10.27 23.01
C LEU A 212 -5.91 -10.17 22.39
N SER A 213 -5.51 -11.19 21.62
CA SER A 213 -4.24 -11.17 20.90
C SER A 213 -4.23 -10.10 19.82
N GLY A 214 -5.30 -10.01 19.02
CA GLY A 214 -5.43 -9.01 17.96
C GLY A 214 -5.37 -7.59 18.52
N PHE A 215 -6.17 -7.33 19.56
CA PHE A 215 -6.17 -6.06 20.30
C PHE A 215 -4.76 -5.64 20.75
N LEU A 216 -4.04 -6.55 21.41
CA LEU A 216 -2.72 -6.23 21.95
C LEU A 216 -1.67 -6.06 20.85
N SER A 217 -1.70 -6.92 19.83
CA SER A 217 -0.80 -6.85 18.67
C SER A 217 -0.98 -5.55 17.91
N GLU A 218 -2.21 -5.09 17.68
CA GLU A 218 -2.51 -3.86 16.97
C GLU A 218 -1.94 -2.63 17.69
N ILE A 219 -2.27 -2.44 18.98
CA ILE A 219 -1.73 -1.34 19.79
C ILE A 219 -0.20 -1.37 19.81
N SER A 220 0.39 -2.56 19.97
CA SER A 220 1.85 -2.71 19.99
C SER A 220 2.50 -2.37 18.64
N SER A 221 1.85 -2.73 17.53
CA SER A 221 2.32 -2.48 16.18
C SER A 221 2.23 -0.99 15.83
N GLU A 222 1.09 -0.36 16.12
CA GLU A 222 0.89 1.08 15.92
C GLU A 222 1.89 1.89 16.75
N LEU A 223 2.10 1.54 18.03
CA LEU A 223 3.10 2.23 18.86
C LEU A 223 4.52 2.07 18.30
N ASN A 224 4.91 0.87 17.86
CA ASN A 224 6.21 0.64 17.22
C ASN A 224 6.39 1.51 15.97
N GLN A 225 5.36 1.61 15.14
CA GLN A 225 5.37 2.41 13.92
C GLN A 225 5.48 3.91 14.21
N VAL A 226 4.74 4.42 15.20
CA VAL A 226 4.81 5.83 15.59
C VAL A 226 6.19 6.15 16.16
N VAL A 227 6.73 5.30 17.04
CA VAL A 227 8.06 5.49 17.61
C VAL A 227 9.16 5.41 16.55
N SER A 228 9.08 4.49 15.59
CA SER A 228 10.05 4.40 14.51
C SER A 228 10.03 5.65 13.62
N THR A 229 8.84 6.16 13.31
CA THR A 229 8.67 7.40 12.55
C THR A 229 9.29 8.60 13.26
N VAL A 230 9.04 8.74 14.58
CA VAL A 230 9.63 9.81 15.41
C VAL A 230 11.16 9.72 15.43
N LYS A 231 11.72 8.50 15.52
CA LYS A 231 13.17 8.29 15.48
C LYS A 231 13.78 8.67 14.14
N SER A 232 13.17 8.23 13.03
CA SER A 232 13.63 8.62 11.69
C SER A 232 13.59 10.14 11.49
N ALA A 233 12.57 10.82 12.00
CA ALA A 233 12.50 12.28 11.96
C ALA A 233 13.60 12.94 12.81
N GLN A 234 13.90 12.39 14.00
CA GLN A 234 14.99 12.85 14.86
C GLN A 234 16.36 12.70 14.18
N GLU A 235 16.62 11.58 13.52
CA GLU A 235 17.86 11.35 12.76
C GLU A 235 18.03 12.36 11.63
N ILE A 236 16.96 12.64 10.87
CA ILE A 236 16.96 13.66 9.81
C ILE A 236 17.21 15.06 10.40
N SER A 237 16.59 15.37 11.55
CA SER A 237 16.77 16.67 12.20
C SER A 237 18.19 16.87 12.76
N PHE A 238 18.86 15.79 13.18
CA PHE A 238 20.27 15.83 13.60
C PHE A 238 21.21 16.15 12.42
N VAL A 239 20.82 15.86 11.18
CA VAL A 239 21.57 16.22 9.96
C VAL A 239 21.36 17.70 9.55
N LYS A 240 20.40 18.42 10.15
CA LYS A 240 20.13 19.84 9.86
C LYS A 240 20.01 20.72 11.11
N LYS A 241 20.96 20.60 12.04
CA LYS A 241 20.97 21.40 13.28
C LYS A 241 21.23 22.90 13.08
N GLU A 242 21.38 23.40 11.85
CA GLU A 242 21.59 24.83 11.58
C GLU A 242 20.35 25.59 11.12
N ASN A 243 19.23 24.93 10.80
CA ASN A 243 17.98 25.64 10.50
C ASN A 243 16.83 24.66 10.69
N ILE A 244 15.92 24.88 11.65
CA ILE A 244 14.50 24.50 11.53
C ILE A 244 13.68 25.08 12.69
N ILE A 245 12.59 25.73 12.28
CA ILE A 245 11.39 26.12 13.02
C ILE A 245 10.42 24.91 13.01
N ASN A 246 9.81 24.62 14.17
CA ASN A 246 8.64 23.75 14.44
C ASN A 246 8.11 22.83 13.32
N ILE A 247 8.63 21.59 13.26
CA ILE A 247 8.01 20.43 12.60
C ILE A 247 7.26 19.60 13.66
N LYS A 248 6.27 20.20 14.33
CA LYS A 248 5.34 19.44 15.20
C LYS A 248 3.97 19.25 14.53
N ASP A 249 3.56 20.17 13.65
CA ASP A 249 2.21 20.13 13.06
C ASP A 249 2.11 19.41 11.70
N SER A 250 3.21 19.15 11.00
CA SER A 250 3.15 18.55 9.65
C SER A 250 3.16 17.03 9.62
N VAL A 251 3.59 16.35 10.70
CA VAL A 251 3.71 14.88 10.74
C VAL A 251 2.44 14.21 11.32
N ILE A 252 1.58 14.96 12.03
CA ILE A 252 0.33 14.46 12.63
C ILE A 252 -0.90 14.77 11.75
N GLN A 253 -0.74 15.45 10.60
CA GLN A 253 -1.84 15.62 9.64
C GLN A 253 -2.05 14.38 8.76
N ARG A 254 -2.49 13.27 9.38
CA ARG A 254 -3.45 12.37 8.73
C ARG A 254 -4.86 12.79 9.19
N THR A 255 -5.33 13.89 8.59
CA THR A 255 -6.74 14.23 8.30
C THR A 255 -7.82 13.73 9.26
N ASN A 256 -8.18 14.58 10.23
CA ASN A 256 -9.56 14.76 10.69
C ASN A 256 -10.16 15.96 9.95
N PHE A 257 -10.88 15.74 8.87
CA PHE A 257 -11.85 16.72 8.35
C PHE A 257 -13.22 16.32 8.85
N ASN A 258 -13.54 16.72 10.07
CA ASN A 258 -14.90 16.64 10.58
C ASN A 258 -15.66 17.84 10.00
N ASN A 259 -16.53 17.55 9.03
CA ASN A 259 -17.34 18.55 8.35
C ASN A 259 -18.63 18.73 9.16
N ASN A 260 -18.65 19.70 10.09
CA ASN A 260 -19.89 20.30 10.58
C ASN A 260 -19.62 21.62 11.33
N GLN A 261 -20.36 22.64 10.87
CA GLN A 261 -20.65 23.96 11.46
C GLN A 261 -19.62 25.09 11.32
N ASP A 262 -20.00 26.04 10.45
CA ASP A 262 -19.83 27.49 10.50
C ASP A 262 -18.77 28.04 11.47
N VAL A 263 -17.56 28.26 10.95
CA VAL A 263 -16.69 29.34 11.42
C VAL A 263 -16.08 30.03 10.21
N SER A 264 -16.58 31.23 9.94
CA SER A 264 -16.02 32.18 8.99
C SER A 264 -14.64 32.69 9.45
N ASN A 265 -13.72 32.79 8.49
CA ASN A 265 -12.46 33.55 8.50
C ASN A 265 -11.34 33.03 9.41
N LEU A 266 -10.55 32.08 8.87
CA LEU A 266 -9.16 31.89 9.28
C LEU A 266 -8.26 32.61 8.26
N CYS A 267 -7.65 33.72 8.67
CA CYS A 267 -6.66 34.46 7.88
C CYS A 267 -5.28 33.83 8.13
N ILE A 268 -4.68 33.26 7.09
CA ILE A 268 -3.30 32.75 7.11
C ILE A 268 -2.44 33.87 6.55
N GLU A 269 -1.83 34.67 7.43
CA GLU A 269 -0.73 35.58 7.05
C GLU A 269 0.60 34.80 7.08
N ASP A 270 1.41 35.05 6.05
CA ASP A 270 2.78 34.61 5.84
C ASP A 270 3.02 33.15 5.43
N SER A 271 2.76 32.87 4.15
CA SER A 271 3.46 31.82 3.42
C SER A 271 4.08 32.39 2.15
N VAL A 272 5.41 32.38 2.10
CA VAL A 272 6.22 32.82 0.96
C VAL A 272 6.08 31.81 -0.18
N ILE A 273 5.29 32.13 -1.19
CA ILE A 273 5.35 31.51 -2.52
C ILE A 273 5.51 32.62 -3.55
N GLN A 274 6.51 32.46 -4.41
CA GLN A 274 6.81 33.34 -5.54
C GLN A 274 5.61 33.39 -6.50
N ASN A 275 5.22 34.64 -6.80
CA ASN A 275 4.18 35.05 -7.75
C ASN A 275 4.35 34.44 -9.15
N THR A 276 3.26 33.89 -9.68
CA THR A 276 2.87 34.12 -11.08
C THR A 276 1.41 34.55 -11.15
N HIS A 277 1.22 35.76 -11.68
CA HIS A 277 -0.03 36.50 -11.82
C HIS A 277 -1.02 35.79 -12.76
N PHE A 278 -2.27 35.61 -12.32
CA PHE A 278 -3.44 35.56 -13.20
C PHE A 278 -4.53 36.47 -12.63
N SER A 279 -4.90 37.48 -13.40
CA SER A 279 -5.92 38.49 -13.12
C SER A 279 -7.33 37.89 -13.27
N SER A 280 -8.13 37.90 -12.19
CA SER A 280 -9.56 37.57 -12.23
C SER A 280 -10.41 38.83 -12.25
N THR A 281 -11.24 38.97 -13.28
CA THR A 281 -12.32 39.97 -13.36
C THR A 281 -13.57 39.40 -12.68
N LYS A 282 -14.15 40.15 -11.73
CA LYS A 282 -15.44 39.86 -11.08
C LYS A 282 -16.60 39.88 -12.11
N PRO A 283 -17.69 39.14 -11.84
CA PRO A 283 -19.02 39.59 -12.24
C PRO A 283 -19.92 39.86 -11.02
N SER A 284 -20.67 40.95 -11.13
CA SER A 284 -21.75 41.38 -10.24
C SER A 284 -23.10 40.84 -10.72
N ASN A 285 -23.98 40.54 -9.76
CA ASN A 285 -25.39 40.15 -9.93
C ASN A 285 -26.25 41.21 -10.63
N SER A 286 -27.24 40.78 -11.43
CA SER A 286 -28.61 41.33 -11.46
C SER A 286 -29.58 40.54 -12.37
N ILE A 287 -30.59 39.92 -11.73
CA ILE A 287 -32.06 40.01 -11.93
C ILE A 287 -32.68 40.02 -13.37
N ASP A 288 -33.59 39.04 -13.55
CA ASP A 288 -34.84 38.90 -14.31
C ASP A 288 -35.04 39.53 -15.71
N ASN A 289 -35.42 38.68 -16.70
CA ASN A 289 -36.74 38.77 -17.36
C ASN A 289 -37.04 37.66 -18.38
N GLU A 290 -38.34 37.52 -18.58
CA GLU A 290 -39.22 36.62 -19.33
C GLU A 290 -39.06 36.48 -20.88
N TYR A 291 -39.59 35.34 -21.36
CA TYR A 291 -40.32 35.08 -22.62
C TYR A 291 -39.64 34.72 -23.98
N THR A 292 -40.08 33.54 -24.48
CA THR A 292 -40.34 33.09 -25.89
C THR A 292 -39.23 32.62 -26.87
N SER A 293 -39.21 31.29 -27.09
CA SER A 293 -39.15 30.41 -28.30
C SER A 293 -38.62 30.91 -29.67
N PRO A 294 -38.45 30.05 -30.72
CA PRO A 294 -37.82 28.72 -30.83
C PRO A 294 -36.89 28.60 -32.09
N PHE A 295 -36.40 27.38 -32.40
CA PHE A 295 -35.75 26.95 -33.67
C PHE A 295 -34.33 27.55 -33.91
N GLU A 296 -33.33 26.90 -34.54
CA GLU A 296 -33.28 25.81 -35.51
C GLU A 296 -31.85 25.23 -35.55
N SER A 297 -31.74 23.92 -35.81
CA SER A 297 -30.52 23.16 -36.07
C SER A 297 -30.00 23.37 -37.49
N ILE A 298 -28.68 23.47 -37.68
CA ILE A 298 -28.04 23.40 -39.00
C ILE A 298 -27.17 22.14 -39.09
N GLU A 299 -27.56 21.30 -40.04
CA GLU A 299 -26.89 20.08 -40.48
C GLU A 299 -25.70 20.36 -41.41
N SER A 300 -24.81 19.38 -41.42
CA SER A 300 -23.74 19.13 -42.38
C SER A 300 -24.28 18.70 -43.76
N GLU A 301 -23.62 19.15 -44.84
CA GLU A 301 -23.76 18.50 -46.15
C GLU A 301 -22.40 18.11 -46.73
N ASN A 302 -22.43 16.94 -47.36
CA ASN A 302 -21.35 16.20 -47.98
C ASN A 302 -21.79 15.81 -49.40
N SER A 303 -20.82 15.66 -50.30
CA SER A 303 -20.84 14.83 -51.52
C SER A 303 -21.87 15.07 -52.66
N GLY A 304 -21.35 15.31 -53.87
CA GLY A 304 -21.33 14.26 -54.91
C GLY A 304 -22.39 14.24 -56.02
N THR A 305 -21.88 14.44 -57.26
CA THR A 305 -22.17 13.73 -58.54
C THR A 305 -23.38 14.07 -59.45
N ASN A 306 -22.99 14.45 -60.69
CA ASN A 306 -23.36 13.95 -62.03
C ASN A 306 -24.69 14.27 -62.79
N SER A 307 -24.43 14.54 -64.10
CA SER A 307 -25.11 14.16 -65.36
C SER A 307 -26.26 14.99 -65.95
N GLU A 308 -25.99 15.43 -67.19
CA GLU A 308 -26.78 15.44 -68.44
C GLU A 308 -28.29 15.79 -68.44
N TYR A 309 -28.71 16.77 -69.24
CA TYR A 309 -29.22 16.61 -70.64
C TYR A 309 -29.77 17.93 -71.23
N PHE A 310 -29.77 17.96 -72.56
CA PHE A 310 -30.26 18.93 -73.55
C PHE A 310 -31.50 19.81 -73.24
N SER A 311 -31.51 21.04 -73.78
CA SER A 311 -32.59 21.45 -74.73
C SER A 311 -32.19 22.64 -75.63
N GLU A 312 -32.66 22.57 -76.88
CA GLU A 312 -32.52 23.55 -77.96
C GLU A 312 -33.36 24.83 -77.76
N LYS A 313 -32.92 25.96 -78.34
CA LYS A 313 -33.87 26.91 -78.94
C LYS A 313 -33.28 27.76 -80.09
N LYS A 314 -33.97 27.66 -81.22
CA LYS A 314 -33.82 28.40 -82.49
C LYS A 314 -34.14 29.90 -82.39
N ARG A 315 -33.48 30.71 -83.23
CA ARG A 315 -33.96 31.79 -84.13
C ARG A 315 -32.79 32.74 -84.42
N ALA A 316 -32.65 33.45 -85.53
CA ALA A 316 -33.03 33.39 -86.94
C ALA A 316 -32.43 34.70 -87.54
N ASN A 317 -31.77 34.62 -88.70
CA ASN A 317 -31.56 35.64 -89.77
C ASN A 317 -31.03 37.05 -89.36
N ASN A 318 -30.16 37.78 -90.08
CA ASN A 318 -30.07 38.02 -91.53
C ASN A 318 -28.89 39.02 -91.80
N PHE A 319 -28.41 39.14 -93.06
CA PHE A 319 -27.65 40.28 -93.66
C PHE A 319 -26.19 40.51 -93.18
N ASP A 320 -25.19 40.93 -93.97
CA ASP A 320 -25.05 41.22 -95.40
C ASP A 320 -23.55 41.25 -95.76
N ASN A 321 -23.27 41.23 -97.07
CA ASN A 321 -21.99 41.09 -97.74
C ASN A 321 -20.95 42.18 -97.42
N LYS A 322 -19.78 41.77 -96.90
CA LYS A 322 -18.47 42.46 -97.06
C LYS A 322 -17.28 41.60 -96.60
N LYS A 323 -17.19 40.35 -97.09
CA LYS A 323 -16.07 39.43 -96.80
C LYS A 323 -15.29 39.10 -98.07
N THR A 324 -14.21 39.82 -98.32
CA THR A 324 -13.13 39.28 -99.19
C THR A 324 -11.77 39.94 -98.98
N PHE A 325 -11.68 41.14 -98.38
CA PHE A 325 -10.37 41.74 -98.04
C PHE A 325 -9.95 41.57 -96.57
N PHE A 326 -10.89 41.43 -95.64
CA PHE A 326 -10.59 41.15 -94.22
C PHE A 326 -10.21 39.69 -93.95
N SER A 327 -10.65 38.74 -94.79
CA SER A 327 -10.40 37.31 -94.58
C SER A 327 -8.93 36.92 -94.77
N ILE A 328 -8.21 37.57 -95.68
CA ILE A 328 -6.80 37.25 -95.95
C ILE A 328 -5.91 37.88 -94.86
N PHE A 329 -6.20 39.11 -94.41
CA PHE A 329 -5.47 39.73 -93.30
C PHE A 329 -5.73 39.03 -91.97
N PHE A 330 -6.97 38.59 -91.70
CA PHE A 330 -7.30 37.82 -90.50
C PHE A 330 -6.68 36.42 -90.53
N LEU A 331 -6.59 35.76 -91.70
CA LEU A 331 -5.89 34.48 -91.84
C LEU A 331 -4.38 34.64 -91.67
N LEU A 332 -3.79 35.75 -92.15
CA LEU A 332 -2.37 36.05 -91.97
C LEU A 332 -2.04 36.42 -90.52
N VAL A 333 -2.92 37.17 -89.84
CA VAL A 333 -2.83 37.44 -88.40
C VAL A 333 -3.03 36.16 -87.58
N ILE A 334 -3.95 35.26 -87.97
CA ILE A 334 -4.10 33.95 -87.33
C ILE A 334 -2.85 33.10 -87.52
N ILE A 335 -2.32 33.01 -88.75
CA ILE A 335 -1.10 32.24 -89.04
C ILE A 335 0.10 32.82 -88.28
N LEU A 336 0.28 34.15 -88.26
CA LEU A 336 1.32 34.79 -87.44
C LEU A 336 1.09 34.58 -85.93
N SER A 337 -0.16 34.60 -85.47
CA SER A 337 -0.51 34.38 -84.06
C SER A 337 -0.30 32.94 -83.60
N MET A 338 -0.18 32.00 -84.53
CA MET A 338 0.15 30.60 -84.24
C MET A 338 1.67 30.35 -84.24
N VAL A 339 2.50 31.27 -84.74
CA VAL A 339 3.95 31.16 -84.64
C VAL A 339 4.37 31.48 -83.20
N PRO A 340 5.07 30.56 -82.50
CA PRO A 340 5.50 30.77 -81.13
C PRO A 340 6.69 31.74 -81.10
N LEU A 341 6.37 33.04 -81.03
CA LEU A 341 7.34 34.15 -81.10
C LEU A 341 7.74 34.69 -79.71
N PHE A 342 6.94 34.44 -78.67
CA PHE A 342 7.17 35.00 -77.35
C PHE A 342 7.68 33.93 -76.38
N GLU A 343 8.80 34.18 -75.71
CA GLU A 343 9.25 33.33 -74.60
C GLU A 343 8.37 33.63 -73.37
N THR A 344 7.51 32.68 -73.01
CA THR A 344 6.77 32.73 -71.74
C THR A 344 7.46 31.81 -70.74
N THR A 345 7.61 32.32 -69.51
CA THR A 345 8.04 31.52 -68.38
C THR A 345 6.80 30.91 -67.74
N TYR A 346 6.83 29.60 -67.53
CA TYR A 346 5.76 28.89 -66.85
C TYR A 346 6.36 27.98 -65.79
N GLU A 347 5.64 27.84 -64.69
CA GLU A 347 6.08 27.08 -63.54
C GLU A 347 5.80 25.59 -63.78
N VAL A 348 6.84 24.81 -64.03
CA VAL A 348 6.73 23.35 -64.13
C VAL A 348 7.19 22.74 -62.82
N LYS A 349 6.32 21.99 -62.16
CA LYS A 349 6.67 21.17 -61.00
C LYS A 349 7.50 19.97 -61.47
N LYS A 350 8.83 20.08 -61.39
CA LYS A 350 9.73 18.96 -61.68
C LYS A 350 9.98 18.17 -60.38
N PRO A 351 9.91 16.83 -60.41
CA PRO A 351 10.27 16.02 -59.26
C PRO A 351 11.79 16.14 -59.05
N ILE A 352 12.19 16.50 -57.84
CA ILE A 352 13.56 16.36 -57.37
C ILE A 352 13.58 15.28 -56.29
N TYR A 353 14.59 14.42 -56.34
CA TYR A 353 14.84 13.43 -55.29
C TYR A 353 15.70 14.10 -54.23
N THR A 354 15.17 14.17 -53.02
CA THR A 354 15.92 14.69 -51.87
C THR A 354 15.90 13.65 -50.77
N THR A 355 16.99 13.53 -50.04
CA THR A 355 17.07 12.68 -48.86
C THR A 355 16.53 13.46 -47.67
N GLU A 356 15.46 12.97 -47.04
CA GLU A 356 15.02 13.46 -45.74
C GLU A 356 15.51 12.49 -44.66
N THR A 357 16.13 13.03 -43.61
CA THR A 357 16.37 12.30 -42.38
C THR A 357 15.10 12.31 -41.53
N TYR A 358 14.74 11.16 -40.99
CA TYR A 358 13.66 11.01 -40.02
C TYR A 358 14.11 10.12 -38.87
N ILE A 359 13.55 10.37 -37.69
CA ILE A 359 13.82 9.56 -36.50
C ILE A 359 12.89 8.36 -36.49
N SER A 360 13.46 7.17 -36.45
CA SER A 360 12.75 5.90 -36.32
C SER A 360 13.10 5.26 -34.99
N THR A 361 12.12 5.03 -34.11
CA THR A 361 12.32 4.24 -32.88
C THR A 361 12.46 2.76 -33.21
N GLU A 362 13.62 2.18 -32.97
CA GLU A 362 13.86 0.75 -33.15
C GLU A 362 14.10 0.04 -31.81
N PRO A 363 13.56 -1.17 -31.61
CA PRO A 363 13.85 -1.95 -30.41
C PRO A 363 15.28 -2.48 -30.46
N GLN A 364 16.07 -2.20 -29.41
CA GLN A 364 17.38 -2.78 -29.18
C GLN A 364 17.36 -3.61 -27.89
N GLU A 365 17.98 -4.79 -27.94
CA GLU A 365 18.17 -5.61 -26.74
C GLU A 365 19.28 -5.00 -25.89
N LYS A 366 18.95 -4.68 -24.64
CA LYS A 366 19.89 -4.17 -23.64
C LYS A 366 19.90 -5.10 -22.45
N ILE A 367 21.10 -5.51 -22.04
CA ILE A 367 21.29 -6.29 -20.82
C ILE A 367 21.32 -5.31 -19.66
N GLU A 368 20.40 -5.48 -18.72
CA GLU A 368 20.33 -4.71 -17.48
C GLU A 368 20.62 -5.66 -16.31
N THR A 369 21.59 -5.30 -15.46
CA THR A 369 21.82 -5.97 -14.19
C THR A 369 20.87 -5.44 -13.13
N TYR A 370 20.27 -6.35 -12.37
CA TYR A 370 19.40 -6.02 -11.24
C TYR A 370 19.73 -6.91 -10.05
N ILE A 371 19.41 -6.43 -8.85
CA ILE A 371 19.61 -7.16 -7.60
C ILE A 371 18.31 -7.90 -7.27
N GLU A 372 18.38 -9.23 -7.22
CA GLU A 372 17.31 -10.08 -6.73
C GLU A 372 17.66 -10.59 -5.33
N GLN A 373 16.73 -10.50 -4.38
CA GLN A 373 16.94 -11.00 -3.02
C GLN A 373 16.55 -12.47 -2.92
N GLU A 374 17.55 -13.35 -2.78
CA GLU A 374 17.31 -14.78 -2.60
C GLU A 374 17.34 -15.16 -1.11
N PRO A 375 16.34 -15.92 -0.62
CA PRO A 375 16.38 -16.46 0.72
C PRO A 375 17.42 -17.58 0.82
N TYR A 376 18.17 -17.60 1.93
CA TYR A 376 19.04 -18.70 2.31
C TYR A 376 18.92 -18.98 3.80
N GLU A 377 19.09 -20.25 4.17
CA GLU A 377 18.99 -20.69 5.56
C GLU A 377 20.35 -20.60 6.26
N VAL A 378 20.37 -19.99 7.45
CA VAL A 378 21.54 -19.88 8.32
C VAL A 378 21.20 -20.47 9.68
N LEU A 379 22.09 -21.30 10.21
CA LEU A 379 22.02 -21.75 11.60
C LEU A 379 22.61 -20.66 12.49
N GLU A 380 21.78 -20.09 13.36
CA GLU A 380 22.21 -19.12 14.36
C GLU A 380 22.17 -19.74 15.76
N GLN A 381 23.31 -19.67 16.46
CA GLN A 381 23.45 -20.17 17.81
C GLN A 381 22.97 -19.11 18.80
N ASP A 382 22.11 -19.53 19.71
CA ASP A 382 21.56 -18.68 20.77
C ASP A 382 21.77 -19.37 22.13
N SER A 383 21.83 -18.56 23.19
CA SER A 383 22.02 -19.03 24.56
C SER A 383 21.25 -18.15 25.55
N ARG A 384 20.61 -18.81 26.51
CA ARG A 384 19.86 -18.13 27.57
C ARG A 384 20.06 -18.78 28.93
N THR A 385 20.36 -17.97 29.93
CA THR A 385 20.31 -18.40 31.33
C THR A 385 18.85 -18.62 31.75
N ILE A 386 18.50 -19.85 32.11
CA ILE A 386 17.15 -20.22 32.52
C ILE A 386 17.02 -20.34 34.03
N VAL A 387 18.09 -20.60 34.77
CA VAL A 387 18.12 -20.57 36.25
C VAL A 387 19.45 -19.97 36.68
N ASP A 388 19.41 -19.01 37.61
CA ASP A 388 20.60 -18.50 38.30
C ASP A 388 20.16 -18.07 39.70
N GLU A 389 20.18 -19.01 40.63
CA GLU A 389 19.50 -18.88 41.92
C GLU A 389 20.35 -19.48 43.03
N LYS A 390 20.33 -18.82 44.19
CA LYS A 390 20.93 -19.29 45.44
C LYS A 390 19.87 -19.34 46.52
N ARG A 391 19.53 -20.54 46.99
CA ARG A 391 18.35 -20.73 47.87
C ARG A 391 18.65 -21.70 48.99
N THR A 392 18.05 -21.45 50.15
CA THR A 392 18.14 -22.36 51.29
C THR A 392 17.11 -23.49 51.16
N VAL A 393 17.56 -24.75 51.31
CA VAL A 393 16.71 -25.95 51.36
C VAL A 393 16.73 -26.52 52.77
N ARG A 394 15.57 -26.52 53.44
CA ARG A 394 15.44 -26.99 54.82
C ARG A 394 15.62 -28.52 54.94
N PRO A 395 16.10 -29.04 56.08
CA PRO A 395 16.17 -30.48 56.33
C PRO A 395 14.77 -31.11 56.19
N GLY A 396 14.67 -32.25 55.50
CA GLY A 396 13.39 -32.92 55.27
C GLY A 396 12.56 -32.34 54.12
N TYR A 397 13.06 -31.34 53.38
CA TYR A 397 12.36 -30.71 52.26
C TYR A 397 13.15 -30.77 50.95
N TYR A 398 12.46 -30.46 49.85
CA TYR A 398 13.06 -30.19 48.56
C TYR A 398 12.57 -28.85 48.01
N LEU A 399 13.38 -28.23 47.15
CA LEU A 399 13.03 -27.05 46.36
C LEU A 399 13.12 -27.43 44.88
N TYR A 400 12.35 -26.78 44.01
CA TYR A 400 12.50 -26.97 42.59
C TYR A 400 12.29 -25.68 41.79
N PHE A 401 12.92 -25.60 40.62
CA PHE A 401 12.70 -24.55 39.65
C PHE A 401 12.01 -25.16 38.42
N LYS A 402 10.80 -24.68 38.12
CA LYS A 402 10.07 -25.05 36.91
C LYS A 402 10.45 -24.10 35.78
N ARG A 403 10.89 -24.65 34.64
CA ARG A 403 11.19 -23.88 33.42
C ARG A 403 10.60 -24.56 32.20
N TYR A 404 9.94 -23.78 31.36
CA TYR A 404 9.47 -24.25 30.06
C TYR A 404 10.63 -24.20 29.08
N ILE A 405 10.82 -25.29 28.33
CA ILE A 405 11.86 -25.43 27.32
C ILE A 405 11.17 -25.77 26.01
N ASP A 406 11.36 -24.90 25.03
CA ASP A 406 10.82 -25.07 23.68
C ASP A 406 11.89 -25.73 22.79
N SER A 407 11.74 -27.03 22.58
CA SER A 407 12.62 -27.77 21.67
C SER A 407 12.09 -27.82 20.24
N ASP A 408 10.87 -27.34 19.99
CA ASP A 408 10.27 -27.38 18.67
C ASP A 408 11.02 -26.37 17.78
N SER A 409 11.37 -26.76 16.55
CA SER A 409 12.18 -25.97 15.61
C SER A 409 13.62 -25.63 16.03
N LYS A 410 14.10 -26.14 17.17
CA LYS A 410 15.47 -25.91 17.65
C LYS A 410 16.36 -27.12 17.38
N VAL A 411 17.52 -26.91 16.76
CA VAL A 411 18.54 -27.95 16.55
C VAL A 411 19.64 -27.81 17.59
N LYS A 412 20.36 -28.92 17.87
CA LYS A 412 21.41 -29.01 18.90
C LYS A 412 21.02 -28.48 20.29
N ASN A 413 19.75 -28.68 20.67
CA ASN A 413 19.21 -28.23 21.95
C ASN A 413 19.95 -28.91 23.12
N THR A 414 20.71 -28.12 23.87
CA THR A 414 21.56 -28.60 24.95
C THR A 414 21.38 -27.71 26.17
N ILE A 415 21.14 -28.33 27.32
CA ILE A 415 21.06 -27.63 28.60
C ILE A 415 22.30 -28.01 29.39
N THR A 416 23.06 -27.01 29.80
CA THR A 416 24.25 -27.15 30.63
C THR A 416 24.08 -26.38 31.92
N GLY A 417 24.66 -26.86 33.01
CA GLY A 417 24.61 -26.12 34.26
C GLY A 417 25.62 -26.61 35.28
N LYS A 418 25.65 -25.88 36.39
CA LYS A 418 26.47 -26.17 37.55
C LYS A 418 25.64 -25.98 38.81
N ILE A 419 25.80 -26.90 39.73
CA ILE A 419 25.30 -26.78 41.10
C ILE A 419 26.47 -26.79 42.08
N VAL A 420 26.46 -25.90 43.06
CA VAL A 420 27.45 -25.82 44.14
C VAL A 420 26.74 -25.66 45.47
N GLU A 421 27.00 -26.56 46.41
CA GLU A 421 26.53 -26.44 47.78
C GLU A 421 27.48 -25.56 48.59
N THR A 422 26.99 -24.41 49.08
CA THR A 422 27.87 -23.39 49.67
C THR A 422 27.95 -23.41 51.19
N ALA A 423 27.04 -24.11 51.89
CA ALA A 423 27.00 -24.09 53.36
C ALA A 423 26.77 -25.46 54.01
N GLY A 424 26.16 -26.40 53.29
CA GLY A 424 25.61 -27.63 53.84
C GLY A 424 26.40 -28.91 53.56
N TYR A 425 27.62 -28.84 53.05
CA TYR A 425 28.47 -29.98 52.59
C TYR A 425 27.99 -30.70 51.32
N ASP A 426 26.74 -31.11 51.26
CA ASP A 426 26.19 -31.92 50.16
C ASP A 426 24.71 -31.56 49.86
N ILE A 427 24.27 -31.82 48.62
CA ILE A 427 22.87 -31.75 48.20
C ILE A 427 22.56 -32.87 47.19
N ASN A 428 21.32 -33.36 47.14
CA ASN A 428 20.87 -34.18 46.01
C ASN A 428 20.29 -33.27 44.92
N PHE A 429 20.75 -33.44 43.68
CA PHE A 429 20.29 -32.70 42.52
C PHE A 429 19.71 -33.63 41.46
N PHE A 430 18.52 -33.30 40.97
CA PHE A 430 17.82 -34.06 39.94
C PHE A 430 17.21 -33.14 38.88
N VAL A 431 17.11 -33.64 37.65
CA VAL A 431 16.34 -32.97 36.59
C VAL A 431 15.31 -33.93 36.00
N PHE A 432 14.07 -33.45 35.91
CA PHE A 432 12.92 -34.20 35.41
C PHE A 432 12.15 -33.41 34.36
N ASP A 433 11.46 -34.11 33.46
CA ASP A 433 10.29 -33.55 32.78
C ASP A 433 9.07 -33.54 33.72
N GLU A 434 7.95 -32.99 33.25
CA GLU A 434 6.74 -32.85 34.06
C GLU A 434 6.16 -34.18 34.56
N THR A 435 6.12 -35.21 33.71
CA THR A 435 5.54 -36.51 34.06
C THR A 435 6.40 -37.21 35.11
N ASN A 436 7.72 -37.24 34.89
CA ASN A 436 8.65 -37.88 35.81
C ASN A 436 8.80 -37.12 37.12
N PHE A 437 8.68 -35.78 37.12
CA PHE A 437 8.66 -34.98 38.34
C PHE A 437 7.46 -35.34 39.23
N LYS A 438 6.25 -35.42 38.65
CA LYS A 438 5.04 -35.80 39.38
C LYS A 438 5.19 -37.19 40.00
N ASN A 439 5.69 -38.16 39.24
CA ASN A 439 5.96 -39.51 39.73
C ASN A 439 6.99 -39.52 40.88
N TRP A 440 8.10 -38.80 40.73
CA TRP A 440 9.12 -38.69 41.78
C TRP A 440 8.57 -38.04 43.05
N ALA A 441 7.77 -36.97 42.90
CA ALA A 441 7.18 -36.25 44.02
C ALA A 441 6.16 -37.11 44.79
N SER A 442 5.45 -38.02 44.10
CA SER A 442 4.52 -38.97 44.72
C SER A 442 5.19 -40.25 45.26
N GLY A 443 6.51 -40.40 45.12
CA GLY A 443 7.23 -41.62 45.53
C GLY A 443 7.13 -42.78 44.53
N SER A 444 6.56 -42.55 43.35
CA SER A 444 6.49 -43.51 42.26
C SER A 444 7.82 -43.63 41.50
N SER A 445 7.98 -44.71 40.73
CA SER A 445 9.15 -44.86 39.84
C SER A 445 9.18 -43.74 38.79
N SER A 446 10.36 -43.17 38.58
CA SER A 446 10.58 -42.02 37.70
C SER A 446 11.94 -42.12 37.01
N SER A 447 12.01 -41.67 35.77
CA SER A 447 13.27 -41.51 35.01
C SER A 447 13.81 -40.10 35.17
N ARG A 448 15.13 -39.95 35.24
CA ARG A 448 15.83 -38.69 35.47
C ARG A 448 16.70 -38.36 34.27
N TYR A 449 16.74 -37.09 33.87
CA TYR A 449 17.72 -36.60 32.90
C TYR A 449 19.10 -36.44 33.53
N VAL A 450 19.14 -35.93 34.77
CA VAL A 450 20.35 -35.76 35.57
C VAL A 450 20.09 -36.29 36.97
N SER A 451 21.07 -36.98 37.55
CA SER A 451 21.01 -37.49 38.91
C SER A 451 22.38 -37.39 39.57
N ALA A 452 22.49 -36.53 40.57
CA ALA A 452 23.68 -36.36 41.38
C ALA A 452 23.29 -36.36 42.85
N THR A 453 23.71 -37.38 43.59
CA THR A 453 23.39 -37.52 45.02
C THR A 453 24.57 -37.11 45.87
N ARG A 454 24.30 -36.44 47.00
CA ARG A 454 25.29 -36.09 48.01
C ARG A 454 26.50 -35.33 47.44
N VAL A 455 26.26 -34.41 46.50
CA VAL A 455 27.32 -33.64 45.83
C VAL A 455 27.55 -32.29 46.49
N SER A 456 28.81 -31.89 46.63
CA SER A 456 29.20 -30.52 47.01
C SER A 456 29.28 -29.60 45.77
N SER A 457 29.61 -30.16 44.61
CA SER A 457 29.57 -29.48 43.31
C SER A 457 29.33 -30.51 42.20
N HIS A 458 28.55 -30.15 41.19
CA HIS A 458 28.33 -31.00 40.03
C HIS A 458 28.05 -30.16 38.78
N ASN A 459 28.81 -30.40 37.71
CA ASN A 459 28.48 -29.89 36.37
C ASN A 459 27.62 -30.93 35.66
N PHE A 460 26.60 -30.49 34.94
CA PHE A 460 25.69 -31.38 34.23
C PHE A 460 25.36 -30.88 32.83
N GLN A 461 24.99 -31.82 31.97
CA GLN A 461 24.52 -31.57 30.62
C GLN A 461 23.45 -32.59 30.25
N PHE A 462 22.37 -32.15 29.60
CA PHE A 462 21.39 -33.04 28.98
C PHE A 462 20.71 -32.38 27.78
N THR A 463 20.11 -33.20 26.92
CA THR A 463 19.30 -32.77 25.77
C THR A 463 17.83 -33.08 26.06
N PRO A 464 16.93 -32.07 26.07
CA PRO A 464 15.50 -32.32 26.24
C PRO A 464 14.98 -33.14 25.05
N LYS A 465 14.10 -34.10 25.32
CA LYS A 465 13.56 -35.01 24.27
C LYS A 465 12.32 -34.42 23.58
N GLN A 466 11.66 -33.48 24.25
CA GLN A 466 10.42 -32.88 23.79
C GLN A 466 10.25 -31.52 24.46
N SER A 467 9.40 -30.68 23.87
CA SER A 467 9.05 -29.38 24.43
C SER A 467 8.17 -29.57 25.65
N GLY A 468 8.39 -28.75 26.68
CA GLY A 468 7.61 -28.85 27.91
C GLY A 468 8.27 -28.27 29.14
N ASN A 469 7.63 -28.54 30.29
CA ASN A 469 8.13 -28.09 31.58
C ASN A 469 9.19 -29.06 32.13
N TYR A 470 10.34 -28.51 32.47
CA TYR A 470 11.44 -29.18 33.14
C TYR A 470 11.59 -28.66 34.58
N TYR A 471 11.94 -29.56 35.49
CA TYR A 471 12.02 -29.32 36.92
C TYR A 471 13.44 -29.61 37.42
N PHE A 472 14.12 -28.57 37.87
CA PHE A 472 15.46 -28.64 38.49
C PHE A 472 15.29 -28.73 39.99
N VAL A 473 15.54 -29.91 40.56
CA VAL A 473 15.18 -30.25 41.94
C VAL A 473 16.42 -30.29 42.83
N LEU A 474 16.34 -29.58 43.95
CA LEU A 474 17.31 -29.56 45.04
C LEU A 474 16.68 -30.27 46.25
N ASP A 475 17.11 -31.49 46.52
CA ASP A 475 16.49 -32.38 47.51
C ASP A 475 17.37 -32.53 48.75
N ASN A 476 16.85 -32.09 49.90
CA ASN A 476 17.48 -32.21 51.22
C ASN A 476 16.64 -33.09 52.17
N ARG A 477 15.76 -33.95 51.64
CA ARG A 477 14.93 -34.84 52.48
C ARG A 477 15.73 -35.85 53.29
N TYR A 478 16.97 -36.13 52.89
CA TYR A 478 17.87 -37.02 53.62
C TYR A 478 18.49 -36.39 54.87
N SER A 479 18.55 -35.05 54.97
CA SER A 479 19.13 -34.36 56.13
C SER A 479 18.04 -34.14 57.17
N TRP A 480 18.37 -34.40 58.43
CA TRP A 480 17.46 -34.17 59.56
C TRP A 480 17.76 -32.88 60.32
N PHE A 481 18.96 -32.32 60.18
CA PHE A 481 19.43 -31.24 61.07
C PHE A 481 19.95 -30.00 60.33
N THR A 482 20.51 -30.14 59.12
CA THR A 482 21.23 -29.05 58.46
C THR A 482 20.51 -28.51 57.23
N ASN A 483 20.32 -27.19 57.21
CA ASN A 483 19.95 -26.45 56.00
C ASN A 483 21.07 -26.58 54.96
N LYS A 484 20.68 -26.59 53.68
CA LYS A 484 21.59 -26.51 52.55
C LYS A 484 21.39 -25.16 51.85
N VAL A 485 22.43 -24.60 51.26
CA VAL A 485 22.38 -23.36 50.49
C VAL A 485 23.03 -23.61 49.13
N PRO A 486 22.37 -24.42 48.27
CA PRO A 486 22.82 -24.63 46.91
C PRO A 486 22.70 -23.35 46.07
N GLU A 487 23.70 -23.16 45.22
CA GLU A 487 23.75 -22.17 44.15
C GLU A 487 23.72 -22.92 42.82
N ILE A 488 22.71 -22.64 42.00
CA ILE A 488 22.46 -23.30 40.72
C ILE A 488 22.48 -22.29 39.59
N THR A 489 23.27 -22.58 38.56
CA THR A 489 23.29 -21.83 37.29
C THR A 489 23.02 -22.80 36.15
N VAL A 490 22.06 -22.47 35.29
CA VAL A 490 21.62 -23.29 34.15
C VAL A 490 21.48 -22.42 32.92
N GLU A 491 22.18 -22.85 31.87
CA GLU A 491 22.22 -22.21 30.56
C GLU A 491 21.62 -23.16 29.53
N TRP A 492 20.75 -22.62 28.69
CA TRP A 492 20.12 -23.32 27.59
C TRP A 492 20.69 -22.82 26.27
N LYS A 493 21.37 -23.71 25.53
CA LYS A 493 21.99 -23.46 24.23
C LYS A 493 21.24 -24.18 23.13
N TYR A 494 20.97 -23.49 22.04
CA TYR A 494 20.33 -24.08 20.88
C TYR A 494 20.74 -23.36 19.60
N GLU A 495 20.56 -24.04 18.47
CA GLU A 495 20.65 -23.46 17.14
C GLU A 495 19.22 -23.37 16.57
N HIS A 496 18.94 -22.31 15.81
CA HIS A 496 17.71 -22.20 15.05
C HIS A 496 18.00 -21.77 13.62
N ILE A 497 17.16 -22.24 12.70
CA ILE A 497 17.27 -21.91 11.28
C ILE A 497 16.63 -20.54 11.09
N LEU A 498 17.41 -19.56 10.64
CA LEU A 498 16.94 -18.25 10.21
C LEU A 498 17.03 -18.15 8.70
N THR A 499 15.93 -17.70 8.09
CA THR A 499 15.93 -17.30 6.68
C THR A 499 16.52 -15.88 6.59
N LYS A 500 17.73 -15.77 6.04
CA LYS A 500 18.34 -14.48 5.68
C LYS A 500 18.22 -14.27 4.17
N TYR A 501 18.39 -13.04 3.73
CA TYR A 501 18.34 -12.69 2.30
C TYR A 501 19.72 -12.24 1.86
N ARG A 502 20.15 -12.69 0.68
CA ARG A 502 21.36 -12.22 0.03
C ARG A 502 20.98 -11.56 -1.28
N ASP A 503 21.66 -10.47 -1.58
CA ASP A 503 21.57 -9.80 -2.85
C ASP A 503 22.33 -10.62 -3.90
N VAL A 504 21.61 -11.11 -4.91
CA VAL A 504 22.18 -11.85 -6.04
C VAL A 504 22.02 -11.00 -7.29
N GLU A 505 23.14 -10.68 -7.92
CA GLU A 505 23.12 -9.98 -9.20
C GLU A 505 22.60 -10.91 -10.29
N ARG A 506 21.55 -10.47 -10.97
CA ARG A 506 20.90 -11.16 -12.08
C ARG A 506 20.89 -10.24 -13.30
N GLU A 507 20.97 -10.83 -14.48
CA GLU A 507 20.83 -10.12 -15.74
C GLU A 507 19.44 -10.36 -16.31
N ARG A 508 18.82 -9.31 -16.85
CA ARG A 508 17.63 -9.43 -17.68
C ARG A 508 17.84 -8.70 -19.00
N THR A 509 17.33 -9.29 -20.08
CA THR A 509 17.24 -8.60 -21.37
C THR A 509 16.00 -7.72 -21.36
N ILE A 510 16.20 -6.41 -21.47
CA ILE A 510 15.13 -5.44 -21.69
C ILE A 510 15.16 -4.97 -23.15
N ILE A 511 13.99 -4.61 -23.69
CA ILE A 511 13.88 -3.98 -24.99
C ILE A 511 13.87 -2.46 -24.76
N GLU A 512 14.95 -1.78 -25.12
CA GLU A 512 15.04 -0.32 -25.12
C GLU A 512 14.73 0.18 -26.53
N TYR A 513 13.85 1.17 -26.66
CA TYR A 513 13.58 1.80 -27.95
C TYR A 513 14.56 2.95 -28.14
N VAL A 514 15.43 2.82 -29.13
CA VAL A 514 16.44 3.84 -29.45
C VAL A 514 16.01 4.55 -30.72
N ASP A 515 16.10 5.88 -30.68
CA ASP A 515 15.90 6.73 -31.84
C ASP A 515 17.07 6.57 -32.81
N VAL A 516 16.81 5.95 -33.95
CA VAL A 516 17.78 5.76 -35.03
C VAL A 516 17.44 6.73 -36.16
N GLU A 517 18.42 7.55 -36.55
CA GLU A 517 18.28 8.41 -37.71
C GLU A 517 18.31 7.55 -38.98
N LYS A 518 17.23 7.62 -39.76
CA LYS A 518 17.11 6.93 -41.04
C LYS A 518 16.92 7.92 -42.16
N GLU A 519 17.48 7.57 -43.30
CA GLU A 519 17.29 8.31 -44.54
C GLU A 519 16.18 7.66 -45.35
N ARG A 520 15.30 8.49 -45.91
CA ARG A 520 14.38 8.07 -46.98
C ARG A 520 14.52 9.01 -48.15
N GLU A 521 14.48 8.46 -49.36
CA GLU A 521 14.33 9.26 -50.56
C GLU A 521 12.89 9.75 -50.65
N VAL A 522 12.73 11.06 -50.83
CA VAL A 522 11.42 11.69 -50.95
C VAL A 522 11.41 12.51 -52.21
N THR A 523 10.35 12.32 -53.00
CA THR A 523 10.13 13.12 -54.19
C THR A 523 9.48 14.43 -53.77
N LYS A 524 10.24 15.52 -53.80
CA LYS A 524 9.70 16.88 -53.67
C LYS A 524 9.47 17.47 -55.05
N TYR A 525 8.40 18.23 -55.20
CA TYR A 525 8.12 18.95 -56.43
C TYR A 525 8.59 20.38 -56.27
N VAL A 526 9.61 20.77 -57.03
CA VAL A 526 10.09 22.16 -57.05
C VAL A 526 9.57 22.83 -58.31
N ALA A 527 9.06 24.05 -58.10
CA ALA A 527 8.71 25.01 -59.11
C ALA A 527 9.97 25.41 -59.90
N VAL A 528 10.15 24.88 -61.09
CA VAL A 528 11.23 25.30 -62.00
C VAL A 528 10.61 26.14 -63.10
N GLN A 529 11.15 27.34 -63.28
CA GLN A 529 10.79 28.21 -64.39
C GLN A 529 11.34 27.60 -65.67
N ASP A 530 10.46 27.01 -66.47
CA ASP A 530 10.83 26.51 -67.79
C ASP A 530 10.37 27.53 -68.85
N LYS A 531 11.11 27.58 -69.96
CA LYS A 531 10.82 28.50 -71.05
C LYS A 531 10.16 27.73 -72.18
N LYS A 532 8.91 28.06 -72.48
CA LYS A 532 8.25 27.62 -73.71
C LYS A 532 8.02 28.85 -74.57
N LYS A 533 8.24 28.69 -75.87
CA LYS A 533 7.81 29.70 -76.83
C LYS A 533 6.30 29.56 -76.97
N ALA A 534 5.56 30.52 -76.41
CA ALA A 534 4.13 30.62 -76.58
C ALA A 534 3.82 31.44 -77.81
N ASN A 535 2.71 31.08 -78.46
CA ASN A 535 2.15 31.88 -79.52
C ASN A 535 1.20 32.93 -78.92
N LEU A 536 0.77 33.91 -79.72
CA LEU A 536 0.01 35.06 -79.22
C LEU A 536 -1.33 34.65 -78.57
N ILE A 537 -1.90 33.53 -79.01
CA ILE A 537 -3.15 32.97 -78.48
C ILE A 537 -2.93 32.37 -77.09
N GLU A 538 -1.88 31.58 -76.89
CA GLU A 538 -1.53 31.00 -75.57
C GLU A 538 -1.24 32.10 -74.53
N LEU A 539 -0.66 33.23 -74.95
CA LEU A 539 -0.32 34.36 -74.09
C LEU A 539 -1.55 35.18 -73.65
N LEU A 540 -2.57 35.27 -74.53
CA LEU A 540 -3.84 35.91 -74.21
C LEU A 540 -4.69 35.07 -73.25
N VAL A 541 -4.68 33.75 -73.39
CA VAL A 541 -5.41 32.82 -72.49
C VAL A 541 -4.78 32.78 -71.09
N ALA A 542 -3.46 32.97 -70.98
CA ALA A 542 -2.77 33.00 -69.68
C ALA A 542 -3.00 34.28 -68.86
N HIS A 543 -3.63 35.32 -69.45
CA HIS A 543 -3.86 36.62 -68.81
C HIS A 543 -5.35 36.95 -68.57
N ASP A 544 -6.26 36.00 -68.82
CA ASP A 544 -7.64 36.08 -68.32
C ASP A 544 -7.73 35.40 -66.94
N TRP A 545 -7.88 36.23 -65.90
CA TRP A 545 -7.99 35.94 -64.44
C TRP A 545 -6.70 36.04 -63.61
#